data_AF-A0A349QW20-F1
#
_entry.id   AF-A0A349QW20-F1
#
_cell.length_a   1.000
_cell.length_b   1.000
_cell.length_c   1.000
_cell.angle_alpha   90.00
_cell.angle_beta   90.00
_cell.angle_gamma   90.00
#
_symmetry.space_group_name_H-M   'P 1'
#
loop_
_entity.id
_entity.type
_entity.pdbx_description
1 polymer ?
#
loop_
_entity_poly.entity_id
_entity_poly.type
_entity_poly.pdbx_seq_one_letter_code
_entity_poly.pdbx_strand_id
1 'polypeptide(L)'
;MGTLKNNGLRACLALMILLFGVFMVVKAMGHKSEASQAKAVVNTEFRYKGSDTSIGSITNAGNWEISDGTESCELGELPCVVAPNMSSITNESQLVSYLNSLTPANAISFVEDNATKHRD
;
A
#
# COMPACT_ATOMS: atom_id res chain seq x y z
N MET A 1 -6.42 -68.03 27.30
CA MET A 1 -5.44 -66.94 27.07
C MET A 1 -5.12 -66.91 25.57
N GLY A 2 -5.11 -65.78 24.86
CA GLY A 2 -5.43 -64.41 25.29
C GLY A 2 -4.93 -63.29 24.36
N THR A 3 -4.67 -63.54 23.06
CA THR A 3 -3.77 -62.66 22.27
C THR A 3 -4.18 -62.38 20.82
N LEU A 4 -5.46 -62.49 20.44
CA LEU A 4 -5.91 -62.19 19.06
C LEU A 4 -6.91 -61.02 18.91
N LYS A 5 -7.23 -60.31 20.01
CA LYS A 5 -8.34 -59.32 20.05
C LYS A 5 -7.90 -57.84 20.13
N ASN A 6 -6.61 -57.53 19.96
CA ASN A 6 -6.10 -56.15 20.18
C ASN A 6 -5.37 -55.49 18.98
N ASN A 7 -4.94 -56.22 17.96
CA ASN A 7 -4.16 -55.64 16.86
C ASN A 7 -5.02 -54.86 15.84
N GLY A 8 -6.23 -55.34 15.51
CA GLY A 8 -7.13 -54.64 14.58
C GLY A 8 -7.56 -53.27 15.11
N LEU A 9 -7.83 -53.16 16.42
CA LEU A 9 -8.20 -51.90 17.06
C LEU A 9 -7.04 -50.89 16.99
N ARG A 10 -5.80 -51.32 17.29
CA ARG A 10 -4.60 -50.47 17.17
C ARG A 10 -4.33 -50.01 15.74
N ALA A 11 -4.50 -50.90 14.74
CA ALA A 11 -4.34 -50.53 13.34
C ALA A 11 -5.39 -49.48 12.90
N CYS A 12 -6.65 -49.66 13.29
CA CYS A 12 -7.73 -48.71 12.98
C CYS A 12 -7.48 -47.34 13.64
N LEU A 13 -7.02 -47.33 14.90
CA LEU A 13 -6.72 -46.10 15.64
C LEU A 13 -5.52 -45.34 15.02
N ALA A 14 -4.47 -46.05 14.59
CA ALA A 14 -3.35 -45.45 13.88
C ALA A 14 -3.77 -44.85 12.52
N LEU A 15 -4.66 -45.52 11.79
CA LEU A 15 -5.17 -45.06 10.50
C LEU A 15 -6.05 -43.80 10.65
N MET A 16 -6.89 -43.74 11.70
CA MET A 16 -7.65 -42.53 12.05
C MET A 16 -6.74 -41.35 12.42
N ILE A 17 -5.68 -41.57 13.20
CA ILE A 17 -4.71 -40.52 13.56
C ILE A 17 -4.00 -39.98 12.31
N LEU A 18 -3.60 -40.84 11.38
CA LEU A 18 -2.99 -40.43 10.12
C LEU A 18 -3.95 -39.57 9.26
N LEU A 19 -5.21 -39.97 9.13
CA LEU A 19 -6.21 -39.21 8.37
C LEU A 19 -6.50 -37.83 8.98
N PHE A 20 -6.66 -37.73 10.31
CA PHE A 20 -6.85 -36.45 11.00
C PHE A 20 -5.60 -35.57 10.94
N GLY A 21 -4.40 -36.15 11.04
CA GLY A 21 -3.13 -35.42 10.93
C GLY A 21 -2.93 -34.77 9.57
N VAL A 22 -3.18 -35.51 8.48
CA VAL A 22 -3.09 -34.97 7.11
C VAL A 22 -4.09 -33.84 6.89
N PHE A 23 -5.33 -33.96 7.40
CA PHE A 23 -6.35 -32.92 7.26
C PHE A 23 -5.96 -31.60 7.95
N MET A 24 -5.33 -31.68 9.13
CA MET A 24 -4.81 -30.50 9.85
C MET A 24 -3.65 -29.82 9.09
N VAL A 25 -2.73 -30.59 8.48
CA VAL A 25 -1.61 -30.03 7.72
C VAL A 25 -2.08 -29.27 6.48
N VAL A 26 -3.05 -29.81 5.73
CA VAL A 26 -3.64 -29.11 4.57
C VAL A 26 -4.34 -27.82 5.01
N LYS A 27 -5.11 -27.86 6.11
CA LYS A 27 -5.79 -26.66 6.63
C LYS A 27 -4.80 -25.60 7.14
N ALA A 28 -3.65 -26.00 7.68
CA ALA A 28 -2.58 -25.09 8.12
C ALA A 28 -1.78 -24.46 6.97
N MET A 29 -1.77 -25.07 5.77
CA MET A 29 -1.19 -24.42 4.57
C MET A 29 -2.13 -23.37 3.98
N GLY A 30 -3.45 -23.55 4.08
CA GLY A 30 -4.43 -22.56 3.60
C GLY A 30 -4.36 -21.19 4.27
N HIS A 31 -3.78 -21.10 5.48
CA HIS A 31 -3.62 -19.84 6.24
C HIS A 31 -2.23 -19.20 6.11
N LYS A 32 -1.40 -19.62 5.14
CA LYS A 32 -0.05 -19.05 4.92
C LYS A 32 0.08 -18.07 3.74
N SER A 33 -1.03 -17.71 3.10
CA SER A 33 -1.01 -16.87 1.89
C SER A 33 -1.48 -15.43 2.08
N GLU A 34 -1.78 -15.00 3.31
CA GLU A 34 -2.10 -13.59 3.62
C GLU A 34 -1.31 -13.08 4.83
N ALA A 35 -0.02 -13.43 4.89
CA ALA A 35 0.96 -12.47 5.39
C ALA A 35 1.00 -11.32 4.37
N SER A 36 0.00 -10.42 4.47
CA SER A 36 0.02 -9.14 3.78
C SER A 36 1.34 -8.49 4.14
N GLN A 37 2.27 -8.48 3.18
CA GLN A 37 3.43 -7.64 3.29
C GLN A 37 2.86 -6.24 3.41
N ALA A 38 2.93 -5.68 4.62
CA ALA A 38 2.77 -4.26 4.82
C ALA A 38 3.88 -3.62 4.00
N LYS A 39 3.59 -3.35 2.72
CA LYS A 39 4.45 -2.57 1.84
C LYS A 39 4.73 -1.32 2.63
N ALA A 40 5.99 -1.14 3.02
CA ALA A 40 6.42 0.10 3.63
C ALA A 40 5.87 1.21 2.75
N VAL A 41 5.07 2.10 3.34
CA VAL A 41 4.52 3.23 2.60
C VAL A 41 5.72 4.08 2.24
N VAL A 42 6.21 3.91 1.01
CA VAL A 42 7.26 4.75 0.45
C VAL A 42 6.61 6.11 0.29
N ASN A 43 6.84 6.98 1.27
CA ASN A 43 6.34 8.33 1.25
C ASN A 43 7.25 9.16 0.35
N THR A 44 7.09 8.97 -0.97
CA THR A 44 7.72 9.83 -1.97
C THR A 44 7.07 11.19 -1.85
N GLU A 45 7.83 12.20 -1.44
CA GLU A 45 7.35 13.58 -1.43
C GLU A 45 7.59 14.22 -2.79
N PHE A 46 6.73 15.16 -3.17
CA PHE A 46 6.79 15.85 -4.45
C PHE A 46 6.73 17.36 -4.22
N ARG A 47 7.75 18.08 -4.69
CA ARG A 47 7.76 19.54 -4.68
C ARG A 47 6.99 20.08 -5.87
N TYR A 48 6.07 21.00 -5.59
CA TYR A 48 5.25 21.67 -6.58
C TYR A 48 5.85 23.03 -6.95
N LYS A 49 6.19 23.17 -8.24
CA LYS A 49 6.79 24.37 -8.86
C LYS A 49 5.77 25.22 -9.63
N GLY A 50 4.50 24.82 -9.68
CA GLY A 50 3.45 25.59 -10.36
C GLY A 50 3.20 26.97 -9.74
N SER A 51 2.62 27.86 -10.54
CA SER A 51 2.22 29.23 -10.18
C SER A 51 0.87 29.33 -9.47
N ASP A 52 0.09 28.25 -9.46
CA ASP A 52 -1.33 28.21 -9.09
C ASP A 52 -1.77 26.74 -8.85
N THR A 53 -2.89 26.52 -8.16
CA THR A 53 -3.48 25.18 -7.95
C THR A 53 -4.52 24.79 -9.01
N SER A 54 -4.56 25.46 -10.18
CA SER A 54 -5.55 25.09 -11.21
C SER A 54 -5.31 23.67 -11.72
N ILE A 55 -6.38 22.99 -12.15
CA ILE A 55 -6.31 21.60 -12.59
C ILE A 55 -5.23 21.36 -13.66
N GLY A 56 -5.10 22.27 -14.64
CA GLY A 56 -4.10 22.17 -15.71
C GLY A 56 -2.66 22.42 -15.25
N SER A 57 -2.47 23.05 -14.09
CA SER A 57 -1.16 23.27 -13.47
C SER A 57 -0.76 22.07 -12.61
N ILE A 58 -1.69 21.52 -11.80
CA ILE A 58 -1.42 20.33 -10.97
C ILE A 58 -1.35 19.02 -11.78
N THR A 59 -2.01 18.91 -12.94
CA THR A 59 -1.89 17.74 -13.84
C THR A 59 -0.76 17.86 -14.87
N ASN A 60 0.10 18.87 -14.76
CA ASN A 60 1.30 19.00 -15.60
C ASN A 60 2.53 18.42 -14.88
N ALA A 61 3.10 17.34 -15.40
CA ALA A 61 4.27 16.68 -14.80
C ALA A 61 5.51 17.59 -14.71
N GLY A 62 5.65 18.60 -15.60
CA GLY A 62 6.74 19.57 -15.54
C GLY A 62 6.68 20.51 -14.32
N ASN A 63 5.52 20.63 -13.68
CA ASN A 63 5.33 21.42 -12.46
C ASN A 63 5.67 20.63 -11.19
N TRP A 64 6.06 19.37 -11.29
CA TRP A 64 6.45 18.53 -10.16
C TRP A 64 7.93 18.17 -10.22
N GLU A 65 8.47 17.77 -9.08
CA GLU A 65 9.73 17.04 -8.94
C GLU A 65 9.68 16.20 -7.66
N ILE A 66 10.36 15.04 -7.66
CA ILE A 66 10.61 14.31 -6.42
C ILE A 66 11.40 15.21 -5.44
N SER A 67 10.92 15.25 -4.20
CA SER A 67 11.45 16.03 -3.09
C SER A 67 12.00 15.11 -2.01
N ASP A 68 13.02 15.58 -1.28
CA ASP A 68 13.55 14.90 -0.08
C ASP A 68 12.99 15.48 1.23
N GLY A 69 12.02 16.40 1.13
CA GLY A 69 11.39 17.10 2.24
C GLY A 69 12.26 18.18 2.88
N THR A 70 13.48 18.46 2.39
CA THR A 70 14.36 19.48 2.97
C THR A 70 14.18 20.88 2.39
N GLU A 71 13.42 21.03 1.30
CA GLU A 71 13.34 22.27 0.54
C GLU A 71 12.67 23.39 1.35
N SER A 72 13.23 24.60 1.25
CA SER A 72 12.59 25.81 1.73
C SER A 72 11.55 26.26 0.70
N CYS A 73 10.35 26.54 1.19
CA CYS A 73 9.29 27.12 0.40
C CYS A 73 9.42 28.65 0.40
N GLU A 74 9.11 29.29 -0.73
CA GLU A 74 9.03 30.75 -0.83
C GLU A 74 7.60 31.20 -0.53
N LEU A 75 7.46 32.19 0.35
CA LEU A 75 6.21 32.66 0.96
C LEU A 75 5.02 32.79 -0.02
N GLY A 76 3.87 32.22 0.36
CA GLY A 76 2.60 32.23 -0.38
C GLY A 76 1.62 31.11 0.01
N GLU A 77 0.36 31.20 -0.42
CA GLU A 77 -0.70 30.25 -0.01
C GLU A 77 -0.66 28.89 -0.75
N LEU A 78 0.27 28.68 -1.68
CA LEU A 78 0.26 27.52 -2.57
C LEU A 78 0.92 26.27 -1.93
N PRO A 79 0.40 25.06 -2.19
CA PRO A 79 1.09 23.81 -1.89
C PRO A 79 2.53 23.84 -2.41
N CYS A 80 3.48 23.49 -1.54
CA CYS A 80 4.90 23.51 -1.83
C CYS A 80 5.48 22.10 -1.92
N VAL A 81 5.21 21.27 -0.91
CA VAL A 81 5.60 19.86 -0.86
C VAL A 81 4.36 19.05 -0.54
N VAL A 82 4.14 17.99 -1.31
CA VAL A 82 2.97 17.11 -1.23
C VAL A 82 3.44 15.69 -0.99
N ALA A 83 2.86 15.03 0.00
CA ALA A 83 3.15 13.65 0.36
C ALA A 83 1.91 12.77 0.10
N PRO A 84 1.81 12.09 -1.06
CA PRO A 84 0.63 11.30 -1.41
C PRO A 84 0.39 10.09 -0.50
N ASN A 85 1.34 9.74 0.37
CA ASN A 85 1.28 8.59 1.28
C ASN A 85 0.89 7.25 0.58
N MET A 86 1.25 7.11 -0.70
CA MET A 86 0.84 5.99 -1.56
C MET A 86 2.05 5.26 -2.15
N SER A 87 2.28 4.01 -1.74
CA SER A 87 3.37 3.15 -2.25
C SER A 87 3.31 2.82 -3.76
N SER A 88 2.23 3.22 -4.45
CA SER A 88 2.07 3.12 -5.90
C SER A 88 2.54 4.36 -6.67
N ILE A 89 2.89 5.44 -5.98
CA ILE A 89 3.32 6.72 -6.56
C ILE A 89 4.78 6.96 -6.15
N THR A 90 5.71 6.74 -7.09
CA THR A 90 7.16 6.87 -6.89
C THR A 90 7.82 7.82 -7.90
N ASN A 91 7.03 8.47 -8.76
CA ASN A 91 7.47 9.52 -9.68
C ASN A 91 6.32 10.43 -10.09
N GLU A 92 6.67 11.57 -10.70
CA GLU A 92 5.79 12.66 -11.12
C GLU A 92 4.76 12.20 -12.15
N SER A 93 5.14 11.28 -13.06
CA SER A 93 4.23 10.75 -14.07
C SER A 93 3.11 9.90 -13.45
N GLN A 94 3.42 9.16 -12.38
CA GLN A 94 2.42 8.40 -11.62
C GLN A 94 1.52 9.31 -10.79
N LEU A 95 2.09 10.35 -10.16
CA LEU A 95 1.31 11.36 -9.44
C LEU A 95 0.30 12.04 -10.37
N VAL A 96 0.77 12.52 -11.51
CA VAL A 96 -0.07 13.16 -12.53
C VAL A 96 -1.08 12.20 -13.14
N SER A 97 -0.73 10.93 -13.36
CA SER A 97 -1.69 9.92 -13.83
C SER A 97 -2.81 9.68 -12.81
N TYR A 98 -2.46 9.69 -11.51
CA TYR A 98 -3.44 9.59 -10.42
C TYR A 98 -4.33 10.85 -10.37
N LEU A 99 -3.76 12.05 -10.39
CA LEU A 99 -4.52 13.31 -10.39
C LEU A 99 -5.48 13.41 -11.58
N ASN A 100 -5.07 12.98 -12.77
CA ASN A 100 -5.94 12.92 -13.96
C ASN A 100 -7.05 11.84 -13.87
N SER A 101 -6.96 10.88 -12.95
CA SER A 101 -8.03 9.91 -12.70
C SER A 101 -9.14 10.42 -11.77
N LEU A 102 -8.88 11.54 -11.09
CA LEU A 102 -9.84 12.20 -10.20
C LEU A 102 -10.69 13.22 -10.96
N THR A 103 -11.82 13.64 -10.36
CA THR A 103 -12.52 14.84 -10.83
C THR A 103 -11.66 16.08 -10.56
N PRO A 104 -11.82 17.19 -11.32
CA PRO A 104 -11.00 18.38 -11.11
C PRO A 104 -11.03 18.92 -9.67
N ALA A 105 -12.19 18.92 -9.02
CA ALA A 105 -12.31 19.32 -7.61
C ALA A 105 -11.54 18.37 -6.68
N ASN A 106 -11.70 17.05 -6.85
CA ASN A 106 -11.02 16.07 -6.01
C ASN A 106 -9.50 16.07 -6.22
N ALA A 107 -9.01 16.38 -7.41
CA ALA A 107 -7.58 16.52 -7.68
C ALA A 107 -6.97 17.74 -6.96
N ILE A 108 -7.68 18.87 -6.93
CA ILE A 108 -7.26 20.08 -6.21
C ILE A 108 -7.27 19.79 -4.70
N SER A 109 -8.39 19.32 -4.15
CA SER A 109 -8.48 18.98 -2.72
C SER A 109 -7.46 17.91 -2.32
N PHE A 110 -7.18 16.91 -3.16
CA PHE A 110 -6.13 15.93 -2.87
C PHE A 110 -4.74 16.58 -2.72
N VAL A 111 -4.39 17.53 -3.59
CA VAL A 111 -3.11 18.24 -3.53
C VAL A 111 -3.01 19.12 -2.27
N GLU A 112 -4.11 19.78 -1.89
CA GLU A 112 -4.19 20.61 -0.68
C GLU A 112 -4.18 19.76 0.61
N ASP A 113 -5.00 18.71 0.68
CA ASP A 113 -5.13 17.80 1.84
C ASP A 113 -3.83 17.02 2.12
N ASN A 114 -2.98 16.80 1.10
CA ASN A 114 -1.72 16.05 1.21
C ASN A 114 -0.49 16.98 1.18
N ALA A 115 -0.67 18.31 1.21
CA ALA A 115 0.43 19.26 1.30
C ALA A 115 1.08 19.21 2.70
N THR A 116 2.32 18.71 2.77
CA THR A 116 3.12 18.71 4.00
C THR A 116 3.74 20.08 4.30
N LYS A 117 3.87 20.91 3.26
CA LYS A 117 4.28 22.32 3.36
C LYS A 117 3.42 23.17 2.42
N HIS A 118 2.88 24.27 2.95
CA HIS A 118 2.43 25.40 2.14
C HIS A 118 3.63 26.35 1.99
N ARG A 119 3.46 27.55 1.41
CA ARG A 119 4.60 28.27 0.86
C ARG A 119 5.40 29.20 1.80
N ASP A 120 4.93 29.80 2.90
CA ASP A 120 3.58 29.97 3.48
C ASP A 120 3.11 31.43 3.37
#